data_AF-W8YH35-F1
#
_entry.id   AF-W8YH35-F1
#
_cell.length_a   1.000
_cell.length_b   1.000
_cell.length_c   1.000
_cell.angle_alpha   90.00
_cell.angle_beta   90.00
_cell.angle_gamma   90.00
#
_symmetry.space_group_name_H-M   'P 1'
#
loop_
_entity.id
_entity.type
_entity.pdbx_description
1 polymer ?
#
loop_
_entity_poly.entity_id
_entity_poly.type
_entity_poly.pdbx_seq_one_letter_code
_entity_poly.pdbx_strand_id
1 'polypeptide(L)'
;MKKLTKFLTATFVMILLFTGFNVSSASALYDGQVYNQGYNTYLYVGSTKTLHSNPNGGTVLGAIAPQSVSIGGSYNSARILIKSYKGLTWLHYTNYTELNNDLKYLNWANRTLQVQRTQDIYSTALGSTKMGAIAPQTVEVVGVSFNISSYVGQAWLQYGRTWV
;
A
#
# COMPACT_ATOMS: atom_id res chain seq x y z
N MET A 1 -3.33 1.52 58.30
CA MET A 1 -3.93 1.13 57.00
C MET A 1 -3.65 2.16 55.90
N LYS A 2 -2.39 2.36 55.49
CA LYS A 2 -1.99 3.31 54.43
C LYS A 2 -1.40 2.64 53.17
N LYS A 3 -1.37 1.31 53.13
CA LYS A 3 -0.80 0.52 52.01
C LYS A 3 -1.87 -0.04 51.05
N LEU A 4 -3.14 -0.08 51.46
CA LEU A 4 -4.23 -0.63 50.63
C LEU A 4 -4.72 0.39 49.58
N THR A 5 -4.64 1.68 49.87
CA THR A 5 -5.08 2.76 48.97
C THR A 5 -4.15 2.99 47.78
N LYS A 6 -2.89 2.53 47.82
CA LYS A 6 -1.96 2.65 46.68
C LYS A 6 -2.10 1.53 45.66
N PHE A 7 -2.72 0.41 46.04
CA PHE A 7 -2.87 -0.74 45.13
C PHE A 7 -4.07 -0.57 44.19
N LEU A 8 -5.17 0.04 44.64
CA LEU A 8 -6.34 0.28 43.78
C LEU A 8 -6.09 1.34 42.69
N THR A 9 -5.27 2.35 42.95
CA THR A 9 -4.99 3.40 41.95
C THR A 9 -4.12 2.89 40.81
N ALA A 10 -3.25 1.91 41.06
CA ALA A 10 -2.39 1.32 40.04
C ALA A 10 -3.17 0.43 39.06
N THR A 11 -4.19 -0.30 39.54
CA THR A 11 -4.99 -1.19 38.69
C THR A 11 -5.97 -0.42 37.80
N PHE A 12 -6.51 0.71 38.26
CA PHE A 12 -7.46 1.51 37.47
C PHE A 12 -6.78 2.27 36.32
N VAL A 13 -5.53 2.69 36.49
CA VAL A 13 -4.73 3.33 35.42
C VAL A 13 -4.30 2.31 34.36
N MET A 14 -4.13 1.04 34.73
CA MET A 14 -3.72 0.00 33.78
C MET A 14 -4.86 -0.50 32.88
N ILE A 15 -6.12 -0.39 33.31
CA ILE A 15 -7.30 -0.76 32.50
C ILE A 15 -7.64 0.33 31.46
N LEU A 16 -7.34 1.60 31.76
CA LEU A 16 -7.51 2.72 30.83
C LEU A 16 -6.56 2.67 29.61
N LEU A 17 -5.48 1.89 29.68
CA LEU A 17 -4.58 1.66 28.54
C LEU A 17 -5.11 0.64 27.53
N PHE A 18 -6.19 -0.08 27.83
CA PHE A 18 -6.75 -1.12 26.95
C PHE A 18 -8.09 -0.78 26.28
N THR A 19 -8.77 0.30 26.67
CA THR A 19 -10.09 0.65 26.10
C THR A 19 -10.08 1.84 25.13
N GLY A 20 -8.89 2.30 24.70
CA GLY A 20 -8.73 3.51 23.90
C GLY A 20 -8.59 3.32 22.39
N PHE A 21 -8.38 2.11 21.88
CA PHE A 21 -8.25 1.90 20.44
C PHE A 21 -9.54 1.34 19.84
N ASN A 22 -10.52 2.22 19.65
CA ASN A 22 -11.32 2.14 18.44
C ASN A 22 -10.39 2.47 17.26
N VAL A 23 -9.49 1.53 16.92
CA VAL A 23 -8.86 1.54 15.61
C VAL A 23 -10.01 1.31 14.64
N SER A 24 -10.39 2.37 13.94
CA SER A 24 -11.27 2.24 12.79
C SER A 24 -10.63 1.16 11.89
N SER A 25 -11.29 0.03 11.80
CA SER A 25 -10.86 -1.12 11.00
C SER A 25 -10.82 -0.83 9.50
N ALA A 26 -11.02 0.44 9.11
CA ALA A 26 -10.75 0.96 7.77
C ALA A 26 -9.25 1.24 7.52
N SER A 27 -8.41 1.40 8.56
CA SER A 27 -6.99 1.75 8.36
C SER A 27 -6.06 0.56 8.05
N ALA A 28 -6.51 -0.68 8.27
CA ALA A 28 -5.65 -1.87 8.11
C ALA A 28 -5.45 -2.29 6.64
N LEU A 29 -6.34 -1.86 5.73
CA LEU A 29 -6.24 -2.19 4.29
C LEU A 29 -5.23 -1.30 3.55
N TYR A 30 -4.84 -0.17 4.14
CA TYR A 30 -4.05 0.91 3.53
C TYR A 30 -3.02 1.48 4.54
N ASP A 31 -2.30 0.59 5.20
CA ASP A 31 -1.27 0.87 6.22
C ASP A 31 0.14 1.01 5.62
N GLY A 32 0.24 1.08 4.29
CA GLY A 32 1.50 1.31 3.59
C GLY A 32 1.86 2.79 3.57
N GLN A 33 3.11 3.14 3.84
CA GLN A 33 3.62 4.49 3.60
C GLN A 33 4.82 4.46 2.64
N VAL A 34 4.68 5.14 1.50
CA VAL A 34 5.77 5.30 0.53
C VAL A 34 6.61 6.50 0.94
N TYR A 35 7.93 6.32 0.97
CA TYR A 35 8.88 7.41 1.23
C TYR A 35 10.14 7.20 0.42
N ASN A 36 10.88 8.29 0.19
CA ASN A 36 12.13 8.26 -0.56
C ASN A 36 13.31 8.51 0.39
N GLN A 37 14.41 7.79 0.17
CA GLN A 37 15.67 8.06 0.85
C GLN A 37 16.80 7.95 -0.19
N GLY A 38 17.35 9.11 -0.56
CA GLY A 38 18.30 9.20 -1.66
C GLY A 38 17.65 8.83 -3.00
N TYR A 39 18.27 7.88 -3.71
CA TYR A 39 17.80 7.39 -5.02
C TYR A 39 16.92 6.14 -4.92
N ASN A 40 16.45 5.79 -3.72
CA ASN A 40 15.64 4.60 -3.48
C ASN A 40 14.26 5.00 -2.95
N THR A 41 13.24 4.29 -3.42
CA THR A 41 11.88 4.38 -2.88
C THR A 41 11.61 3.18 -1.97
N TYR A 42 11.08 3.46 -0.79
CA TYR A 42 10.76 2.47 0.21
C TYR A 42 9.27 2.48 0.51
N LEU A 43 8.79 1.33 0.98
CA LEU A 43 7.48 1.11 1.52
C LEU A 43 7.62 0.68 2.97
N TYR A 44 7.07 1.45 3.90
CA TYR A 44 6.80 0.94 5.23
C TYR A 44 5.53 0.09 5.19
N VAL A 45 5.63 -1.16 5.62
CA VAL A 45 4.52 -2.11 5.77
C VAL A 45 4.08 -2.09 7.23
N GLY A 46 2.86 -1.63 7.53
CA GLY A 46 2.38 -1.44 8.91
C GLY A 46 1.83 -2.69 9.62
N SER A 47 1.47 -3.74 8.86
CA SER A 47 0.84 -4.98 9.32
C SER A 47 1.39 -6.17 8.54
N THR A 48 1.23 -7.39 9.06
CA THR A 48 1.65 -8.57 8.32
C THR A 48 0.88 -8.68 7.00
N LYS A 49 1.59 -8.78 5.88
CA LYS A 49 1.00 -8.89 4.53
C LYS A 49 1.47 -10.14 3.80
N THR A 50 0.58 -10.70 2.99
CA THR A 50 0.88 -11.82 2.10
C THR A 50 1.74 -11.34 0.92
N LEU A 51 2.73 -12.15 0.54
CA LEU A 51 3.58 -11.95 -0.62
C LEU A 51 3.05 -12.78 -1.79
N HIS A 52 2.89 -12.16 -2.96
CA HIS A 52 2.37 -12.81 -4.16
C HIS A 52 3.40 -12.85 -5.30
N SER A 53 3.27 -13.83 -6.19
CA SER A 53 4.14 -13.96 -7.36
C SER A 53 3.89 -12.91 -8.45
N ASN A 54 2.73 -12.25 -8.45
CA ASN A 54 2.35 -11.28 -9.47
C ASN A 54 1.41 -10.18 -8.91
N PRO A 55 1.21 -9.05 -9.62
CA PRO A 55 0.40 -7.94 -9.13
C PRO A 55 -1.11 -8.21 -9.10
N ASN A 56 -1.57 -9.33 -9.67
CA ASN A 56 -2.97 -9.75 -9.66
C ASN A 56 -3.29 -10.77 -8.55
N GLY A 57 -2.40 -10.97 -7.58
CA GLY A 57 -2.68 -11.85 -6.43
C GLY A 57 -2.52 -13.33 -6.78
N GLY A 58 -1.51 -13.64 -7.62
CA GLY A 58 -1.13 -15.02 -7.95
C GLY A 58 -0.68 -15.85 -6.74
N THR A 59 0.09 -16.91 -7.00
CA THR A 59 0.58 -17.83 -5.95
C THR A 59 1.16 -17.10 -4.75
N VAL A 60 0.75 -17.52 -3.56
CA VAL A 60 1.30 -17.05 -2.29
C VAL A 60 2.72 -17.57 -2.14
N LEU A 61 3.66 -16.65 -1.94
CA LEU A 61 5.08 -16.94 -1.75
C LEU A 61 5.49 -16.94 -0.27
N GLY A 62 4.68 -16.31 0.59
CA GLY A 62 4.98 -16.16 2.01
C GLY A 62 4.24 -14.97 2.61
N ALA A 63 4.78 -14.46 3.71
CA ALA A 63 4.26 -13.26 4.36
C ALA A 63 5.40 -12.41 4.90
N ILE A 64 5.19 -11.11 4.97
CA ILE A 64 6.15 -10.16 5.51
C ILE A 64 5.56 -9.48 6.75
N ALA A 65 6.30 -9.51 7.84
CA ALA A 65 5.96 -8.79 9.07
C ALA A 65 6.18 -7.28 8.89
N PRO A 66 5.60 -6.42 9.75
CA PRO A 66 5.76 -4.97 9.65
C PRO A 66 7.23 -4.54 9.60
N GLN A 67 7.64 -3.91 8.50
CA GLN A 67 8.99 -3.45 8.26
C GLN A 67 9.06 -2.50 7.06
N SER A 68 10.17 -1.79 6.91
CA SER A 68 10.47 -1.07 5.68
C SER A 68 11.09 -1.99 4.63
N VAL A 69 10.59 -1.93 3.40
CA VAL A 69 11.12 -2.66 2.25
C VAL A 69 11.42 -1.73 1.10
N SER A 70 12.43 -2.07 0.31
CA SER A 70 12.69 -1.37 -0.95
C SER A 70 11.59 -1.71 -1.96
N ILE A 71 10.99 -0.68 -2.54
CA ILE A 71 10.17 -0.82 -3.74
C ILE A 71 11.14 -0.90 -4.91
N GLY A 72 11.39 -2.12 -5.37
CA GLY A 72 12.35 -2.35 -6.45
C GLY A 72 13.34 -3.47 -6.20
N GLY A 73 13.32 -4.46 -7.10
CA GLY A 73 14.51 -5.11 -7.66
C GLY A 73 14.64 -4.79 -9.14
N SER A 74 14.92 -5.78 -9.99
CA SER A 74 15.10 -5.61 -11.46
C SER A 74 13.90 -4.98 -12.19
N TYR A 75 12.74 -4.86 -11.54
CA TYR A 75 11.52 -4.30 -12.11
C TYR A 75 10.86 -3.34 -11.13
N ASN A 76 11.46 -2.17 -10.89
CA ASN A 76 10.87 -1.05 -10.13
C ASN A 76 9.44 -0.79 -10.60
N SER A 77 8.45 -1.35 -9.90
CA SER A 77 7.11 -1.35 -10.43
C SER A 77 6.02 -1.29 -9.38
N ALA A 78 5.05 -0.43 -9.66
CA ALA A 78 3.79 -0.37 -8.96
C ALA A 78 2.66 -0.53 -9.99
N ARG A 79 1.56 -1.14 -9.55
CA ARG A 79 0.33 -1.26 -10.32
C ARG A 79 -0.78 -0.68 -9.48
N ILE A 80 -1.44 0.36 -10.01
CA ILE A 80 -2.50 1.05 -9.29
C ILE A 80 -3.81 0.84 -10.05
N LEU A 81 -4.75 0.16 -9.40
CA LEU A 81 -6.09 0.01 -9.89
C LEU A 81 -6.89 1.28 -9.56
N ILE A 82 -7.44 1.92 -10.58
CA ILE A 82 -8.18 3.17 -10.47
C ILE A 82 -9.57 3.05 -11.08
N LYS A 83 -10.47 3.96 -10.70
CA LYS A 83 -11.70 4.22 -11.46
C LYS A 83 -11.42 5.26 -12.55
N SER A 84 -11.62 4.88 -13.81
CA SER A 84 -11.51 5.77 -14.98
C SER A 84 -12.83 5.84 -15.75
N TYR A 85 -12.86 6.67 -16.80
CA TYR A 85 -13.98 6.75 -17.74
C TYR A 85 -14.24 5.45 -18.52
N LYS A 86 -13.32 4.47 -18.46
CA LYS A 86 -13.47 3.12 -19.02
C LYS A 86 -13.82 2.07 -17.96
N GLY A 87 -14.13 2.49 -16.73
CA GLY A 87 -14.36 1.59 -15.59
C GLY A 87 -13.09 1.33 -14.78
N LEU A 88 -12.92 0.12 -14.24
CA LEU A 88 -11.74 -0.25 -13.48
C LEU A 88 -10.55 -0.49 -14.42
N THR A 89 -9.50 0.30 -14.27
CA THR A 89 -8.31 0.22 -15.13
C THR A 89 -7.03 0.39 -14.33
N TRP A 90 -5.92 -0.09 -14.87
CA TRP A 90 -4.62 -0.09 -14.22
C TRP A 90 -3.70 1.00 -14.76
N LEU A 91 -3.08 1.74 -13.85
CA LEU A 91 -1.88 2.52 -14.11
C LEU A 91 -0.65 1.67 -13.85
N HIS A 92 0.32 1.78 -14.75
CA HIS A 92 1.56 1.02 -14.75
C HIS A 92 2.73 1.96 -14.52
N TYR A 93 3.36 1.82 -13.36
CA TYR A 93 4.64 2.47 -13.06
C TYR A 93 5.72 1.42 -13.26
N THR A 94 6.63 1.63 -14.21
CA THR A 94 7.61 0.59 -14.61
C THR A 94 9.06 1.01 -14.40
N ASN A 95 9.29 2.25 -13.98
CA ASN A 95 10.61 2.73 -13.64
C ASN A 95 10.60 3.65 -12.42
N TYR A 96 11.79 3.86 -11.85
CA TYR A 96 12.00 4.66 -10.64
C TYR A 96 11.45 6.09 -10.78
N THR A 97 11.69 6.76 -11.91
CA THR A 97 11.30 8.15 -12.12
C THR A 97 9.79 8.31 -12.03
N GLU A 98 9.04 7.44 -12.68
CA GLU A 98 7.57 7.46 -12.63
C GLU A 98 7.06 7.15 -11.22
N LEU A 99 7.68 6.16 -10.57
CA LEU A 99 7.30 5.70 -9.25
C LEU A 99 7.52 6.80 -8.20
N ASN A 100 8.67 7.45 -8.22
CA ASN A 100 9.01 8.54 -7.30
C ASN A 100 8.17 9.81 -7.53
N ASN A 101 7.92 10.16 -8.80
CA ASN A 101 7.20 11.39 -9.13
C ASN A 101 5.71 11.31 -8.86
N ASP A 102 5.09 10.15 -9.07
CA ASP A 102 3.64 10.02 -9.02
C ASP A 102 3.16 9.42 -7.68
N LEU A 103 3.86 8.43 -7.11
CA LEU A 103 3.42 7.79 -5.87
C LEU A 103 3.45 8.71 -4.65
N LYS A 104 4.26 9.77 -4.65
CA LYS A 104 4.23 10.77 -3.57
C LYS A 104 2.89 11.49 -3.43
N TYR A 105 2.04 11.44 -4.47
CA TYR A 105 0.69 11.98 -4.44
C TYR A 105 -0.39 10.92 -4.19
N LEU A 106 0.00 9.69 -3.89
CA LEU A 106 -0.92 8.67 -3.42
C LEU A 106 -1.36 9.02 -2.00
N ASN A 107 -2.62 9.40 -1.84
CA ASN A 107 -3.24 9.64 -0.56
C ASN A 107 -3.96 8.37 -0.11
N TRP A 108 -3.33 7.64 0.80
CA TRP A 108 -3.86 6.38 1.35
C TRP A 108 -5.17 6.58 2.12
N ALA A 109 -5.29 7.66 2.89
CA ALA A 109 -6.48 7.95 3.70
C ALA A 109 -7.71 8.24 2.83
N ASN A 110 -7.52 9.00 1.76
CA ASN A 110 -8.60 9.41 0.86
C ASN A 110 -8.77 8.47 -0.33
N ARG A 111 -7.88 7.47 -0.49
CA ARG A 111 -7.86 6.54 -1.63
C ARG A 111 -7.84 7.29 -2.96
N THR A 112 -6.95 8.28 -3.08
CA THR A 112 -6.81 9.06 -4.30
C THR A 112 -5.36 9.14 -4.75
N LEU A 113 -5.17 9.38 -6.04
CA LEU A 113 -3.88 9.65 -6.64
C LEU A 113 -3.99 10.86 -7.56
N GLN A 114 -3.14 11.86 -7.37
CA GLN A 114 -2.98 12.94 -8.35
C GLN A 114 -2.05 12.48 -9.46
N VAL A 115 -2.61 12.20 -10.63
CA VAL A 115 -1.86 11.88 -11.85
C VAL A 115 -1.35 13.19 -12.44
N GLN A 116 -0.03 13.31 -12.59
CA GLN A 116 0.63 14.58 -12.96
C GLN A 116 0.79 14.77 -14.47
N ARG A 117 0.75 13.68 -15.23
CA ARG A 117 1.00 13.65 -16.68
C ARG A 117 0.02 12.70 -17.34
N THR A 118 -0.18 12.83 -18.65
CA THR A 118 -0.98 11.86 -19.38
C THR A 118 -0.38 10.46 -19.22
N GLN A 119 -1.19 9.50 -18.77
CA GLN A 119 -0.76 8.13 -18.54
C GLN A 119 -1.68 7.14 -19.23
N ASP A 120 -1.06 6.13 -19.84
CA ASP A 120 -1.78 5.01 -20.41
C ASP A 120 -2.46 4.19 -19.31
N ILE A 121 -3.69 3.77 -19.59
CA ILE A 121 -4.47 2.89 -18.73
C ILE A 121 -4.63 1.52 -19.38
N TYR A 122 -4.58 0.48 -18.57
CA TYR A 122 -4.56 -0.92 -19.02
C TYR A 122 -5.71 -1.72 -18.42
N SER A 123 -6.15 -2.76 -19.12
CA SER A 123 -7.21 -3.65 -18.62
C SER A 123 -6.74 -4.54 -17.46
N THR A 124 -5.44 -4.85 -17.38
CA THR A 124 -4.86 -5.74 -16.37
C THR A 124 -3.60 -5.16 -15.75
N ALA A 125 -3.25 -5.62 -14.55
CA ALA A 125 -1.99 -5.25 -13.90
C ALA A 125 -0.73 -5.80 -14.61
N LEU A 126 -0.90 -6.76 -15.54
CA LEU A 126 0.19 -7.36 -16.31
C LEU A 126 0.41 -6.68 -17.68
N GLY A 127 -0.51 -5.81 -18.12
CA GLY A 127 -0.22 -4.82 -19.17
C GLY A 127 -0.45 -5.28 -20.61
N SER A 128 -1.22 -6.35 -20.81
CA SER A 128 -1.41 -6.92 -22.15
C SER A 128 -2.30 -6.07 -23.09
N THR A 129 -3.12 -5.16 -22.57
CA THR A 129 -4.06 -4.39 -23.40
C THR A 129 -4.21 -2.97 -22.91
N LYS A 130 -3.74 -2.00 -23.71
CA LYS A 130 -3.97 -0.57 -23.53
C LYS A 130 -5.44 -0.26 -23.81
N MET A 131 -6.10 0.40 -22.87
CA MET A 131 -7.52 0.77 -22.92
C MET A 131 -7.74 2.24 -23.31
N GLY A 132 -6.67 3.04 -23.24
CA GLY A 132 -6.68 4.48 -23.50
C GLY A 132 -5.61 5.18 -22.68
N ALA A 133 -5.84 6.46 -22.39
CA ALA A 133 -5.02 7.24 -21.47
C ALA A 133 -5.92 8.14 -20.59
N ILE A 134 -5.40 8.54 -19.44
CA ILE A 134 -5.98 9.57 -18.58
C ILE A 134 -5.09 10.81 -18.63
N ALA A 135 -5.69 12.00 -18.75
CA ALA A 135 -4.99 13.28 -18.60
C ALA A 135 -4.70 13.57 -17.11
N PRO A 136 -3.83 14.56 -16.80
CA PRO A 136 -3.56 14.96 -15.42
C PRO A 136 -4.84 15.28 -14.65
N GLN A 137 -5.12 14.51 -13.60
CA GLN A 137 -6.31 14.65 -12.76
C GLN A 137 -6.16 13.85 -11.46
N THR A 138 -7.02 14.11 -10.49
CA THR A 138 -7.17 13.21 -9.34
C THR A 138 -8.04 12.02 -9.73
N VAL A 139 -7.57 10.80 -9.45
CA VAL A 139 -8.34 9.57 -9.67
C VAL A 139 -8.56 8.82 -8.35
N GLU A 140 -9.69 8.13 -8.24
CA GLU A 140 -9.95 7.22 -7.13
C GLU A 140 -9.11 5.94 -7.29
N VAL A 141 -8.43 5.55 -6.22
CA VAL A 141 -7.58 4.36 -6.11
C VAL A 141 -8.34 3.25 -5.41
N VAL A 142 -8.57 2.17 -6.13
CA VAL A 142 -9.22 0.97 -5.61
C VAL A 142 -8.20 0.05 -4.96
N GLY A 143 -7.02 -0.11 -5.55
CA GLY A 143 -5.98 -0.97 -5.01
C GLY A 143 -4.60 -0.64 -5.55
N VAL A 144 -3.59 -1.08 -4.82
CA VAL A 144 -2.18 -0.84 -5.15
C VAL A 144 -1.42 -2.14 -5.01
N SER A 145 -0.53 -2.43 -5.96
CA SER A 145 0.42 -3.53 -5.87
C SER A 145 1.83 -3.01 -6.05
N PHE A 146 2.72 -3.26 -5.10
CA PHE A 146 4.12 -2.90 -5.16
C PHE A 146 4.98 -4.13 -5.35
N ASN A 147 5.90 -4.07 -6.31
CA ASN A 147 6.96 -5.05 -6.41
C ASN A 147 8.09 -4.68 -5.43
N ILE A 148 8.44 -5.62 -4.55
CA ILE A 148 9.41 -5.40 -3.47
C ILE A 148 10.52 -6.45 -3.51
N SER A 149 11.68 -6.06 -2.98
CA SER A 149 12.72 -7.02 -2.63
C SER A 149 12.45 -7.59 -1.23
N SER A 150 12.35 -8.91 -1.13
CA SER A 150 12.01 -9.63 0.11
C SER A 150 12.92 -10.85 0.32
N TYR A 151 12.76 -11.55 1.44
CA TYR A 151 13.50 -12.77 1.75
C TYR A 151 13.21 -13.94 0.79
N VAL A 152 12.08 -13.91 0.08
CA VAL A 152 11.74 -14.88 -0.99
C VAL A 152 12.15 -14.38 -2.39
N GLY A 153 12.96 -13.32 -2.45
CA GLY A 153 13.29 -12.63 -3.69
C GLY A 153 12.24 -11.57 -4.05
N GLN A 154 11.99 -11.38 -5.35
CA GLN A 154 11.02 -10.41 -5.83
C GLN A 154 9.60 -10.91 -5.60
N ALA A 155 8.79 -10.09 -4.92
CA ALA A 155 7.41 -10.41 -4.61
C ALA A 155 6.51 -9.18 -4.71
N TRP A 156 5.20 -9.41 -4.78
CA TRP A 156 4.19 -8.35 -4.85
C TRP A 156 3.43 -8.23 -3.54
N LEU A 157 3.41 -7.01 -3.00
CA LEU A 157 2.58 -6.60 -1.87
C LEU A 157 1.36 -5.86 -2.36
N GLN A 158 0.20 -6.13 -1.76
CA GLN A 158 -1.08 -5.63 -2.25
C GLN A 158 -1.88 -4.93 -1.15
N TYR A 159 -2.50 -3.81 -1.52
CA TYR A 159 -3.27 -2.94 -0.64
C TYR A 159 -4.62 -2.62 -1.26
N GLY A 160 -5.64 -2.47 -0.43
CA GLY A 160 -6.97 -1.98 -0.85
C GLY A 160 -7.85 -2.90 -1.67
N ARG A 161 -7.30 -4.02 -2.14
CA ARG A 161 -8.06 -5.04 -2.85
C ARG A 161 -8.37 -6.18 -1.90
N THR A 162 -9.65 -6.36 -1.56
CA THR A 162 -10.13 -7.61 -0.96
C THR A 162 -10.13 -8.67 -2.05
N TRP A 163 -9.19 -9.60 -1.98
CA TRP A 163 -9.20 -10.80 -2.79
C TRP A 163 -10.28 -11.72 -2.22
N VAL A 164 -11.36 -11.89 -2.98
CA VAL A 164 -12.36 -12.94 -2.75
C VAL A 164 -12.08 -14.03 -3.76
#